data_AF-B7GJ00-F1
#
_entry.id   AF-B7GJ00-F1
#
_cell.length_a   1.000
_cell.length_b   1.000
_cell.length_c   1.000
_cell.angle_alpha   90.00
_cell.angle_beta   90.00
_cell.angle_gamma   90.00
#
_symmetry.space_group_name_H-M   'P 1'
#
loop_
_entity.id
_entity.type
_entity.pdbx_description
1 polymer ?
#
loop_
_entity_poly.entity_id
_entity_poly.type
_entity_poly.pdbx_seq_one_letter_code
_entity_poly.pdbx_strand_id
1 'polypeptide(L)'
;MDIDYSKKLYQLIQDYLNKQIDTETFSNDFTVIYNLHVDYDSLSTKELKLFGELSEITSRFSPFEEDLKKYNCYFNANDVEKKAKEVLKELSKN
;
A
#
# COMPACT_ATOMS: atom_id res chain seq x y z
N MET A 1 -22.40 -2.31 -11.30
CA MET A 1 -21.31 -1.35 -11.54
C MET A 1 -20.09 -2.05 -10.98
N ASP A 2 -19.23 -2.55 -11.85
CA ASP A 2 -18.03 -3.25 -11.42
C ASP A 2 -17.14 -2.26 -10.66
N ILE A 3 -16.64 -2.69 -9.52
CA ILE A 3 -15.79 -1.87 -8.68
C ILE A 3 -14.42 -1.80 -9.34
N ASP A 4 -13.95 -0.60 -9.67
CA ASP A 4 -12.58 -0.37 -10.07
C ASP A 4 -11.67 -0.37 -8.82
N TYR A 5 -11.09 -1.53 -8.53
CA TYR A 5 -10.22 -1.71 -7.38
C TYR A 5 -8.87 -1.00 -7.53
N SER A 6 -8.41 -0.72 -8.77
CA SER A 6 -7.20 0.09 -8.97
C SER A 6 -7.42 1.50 -8.43
N LYS A 7 -8.57 2.12 -8.78
CA LYS A 7 -8.97 3.43 -8.26
C LYS A 7 -9.14 3.44 -6.74
N LYS A 8 -9.63 2.34 -6.15
CA LYS A 8 -9.69 2.19 -4.69
C LYS A 8 -8.30 2.19 -4.03
N LEU A 9 -7.30 1.54 -4.63
CA LEU A 9 -5.93 1.58 -4.11
C LEU A 9 -5.35 3.00 -4.15
N TYR A 10 -5.60 3.75 -5.23
CA TYR A 10 -5.21 5.17 -5.30
C TYR A 10 -5.89 6.00 -4.21
N GLN A 11 -7.19 5.81 -3.99
CA GLN A 11 -7.92 6.51 -2.94
C GLN A 11 -7.35 6.20 -1.55
N LEU A 12 -7.08 4.92 -1.25
CA LEU A 12 -6.47 4.52 0.03
C LEU A 12 -5.10 5.18 0.25
N ILE A 13 -4.25 5.24 -0.78
CA ILE A 13 -2.95 5.93 -0.69
C ILE A 13 -3.17 7.40 -0.35
N GLN A 14 -4.12 8.07 -1.02
CA GLN A 14 -4.43 9.47 -0.75
C GLN A 14 -4.99 9.70 0.65
N ASP A 15 -5.95 8.88 1.10
CA ASP A 15 -6.57 8.98 2.42
C ASP A 15 -5.51 8.79 3.51
N TYR A 16 -4.62 7.82 3.34
CA TYR A 16 -3.50 7.58 4.25
C TYR A 16 -2.51 8.75 4.30
N LEU A 17 -2.08 9.25 3.14
CA LEU A 17 -1.13 10.36 3.06
C LEU A 17 -1.73 11.68 3.56
N ASN A 18 -3.05 11.86 3.43
CA ASN A 18 -3.81 12.98 3.99
C ASN A 18 -4.20 12.77 5.47
N LYS A 19 -3.73 11.69 6.11
CA LYS A 19 -3.97 11.37 7.53
C LYS A 19 -5.46 11.20 7.88
N GLN A 20 -6.27 10.78 6.91
CA GLN A 20 -7.69 10.44 7.12
C GLN A 20 -7.87 9.04 7.71
N ILE A 21 -6.91 8.15 7.45
CA ILE A 21 -6.81 6.81 8.03
C ILE A 21 -5.40 6.58 8.58
N ASP A 22 -5.28 5.72 9.58
CA ASP A 22 -3.99 5.34 10.16
C ASP A 22 -3.25 4.27 9.34
N THR A 23 -1.99 4.03 9.69
CA THR A 23 -1.14 3.06 8.99
C THR A 23 -1.68 1.63 9.09
N GLU A 24 -2.31 1.26 10.21
CA GLU A 24 -2.82 -0.10 10.41
C GLU A 24 -4.02 -0.36 9.49
N THR A 25 -4.98 0.56 9.48
CA THR A 25 -6.15 0.54 8.58
C THR A 25 -5.70 0.53 7.13
N PHE A 26 -4.81 1.46 6.75
CA PHE A 26 -4.26 1.52 5.40
C PHE A 26 -3.58 0.21 5.00
N SER A 27 -2.72 -0.34 5.87
CA SER A 27 -1.92 -1.51 5.53
C SER A 27 -2.79 -2.76 5.36
N ASN A 28 -3.80 -2.94 6.21
CA ASN A 28 -4.75 -4.04 6.11
C ASN A 28 -5.58 -3.93 4.84
N ASP A 29 -6.22 -2.78 4.61
CA ASP A 29 -7.13 -2.59 3.47
C ASP A 29 -6.39 -2.66 2.13
N PHE A 30 -5.21 -2.03 2.03
CA PHE A 30 -4.41 -2.04 0.81
C PHE A 30 -4.00 -3.47 0.44
N THR A 31 -3.50 -4.24 1.42
CA THR A 31 -3.08 -5.63 1.22
C THR A 31 -4.23 -6.51 0.77
N VAL A 32 -5.40 -6.39 1.43
CA VAL A 32 -6.60 -7.17 1.09
C VAL A 32 -7.09 -6.84 -0.32
N ILE A 33 -7.23 -5.55 -0.64
CA ILE A 33 -7.73 -5.13 -1.95
C ILE A 33 -6.77 -5.57 -3.05
N TYR A 34 -5.47 -5.32 -2.90
CA TYR A 34 -4.51 -5.70 -3.93
C TYR A 34 -4.48 -7.22 -4.14
N ASN A 35 -4.41 -8.02 -3.08
CA ASN A 35 -4.24 -9.46 -3.20
C ASN A 35 -5.52 -10.23 -3.62
N LEU A 36 -6.71 -9.73 -3.26
CA LEU A 36 -7.96 -10.49 -3.41
C LEU A 36 -8.95 -9.89 -4.41
N HIS A 37 -8.79 -8.61 -4.80
CA HIS A 37 -9.81 -7.90 -5.55
C HIS A 37 -9.32 -7.24 -6.83
N VAL A 38 -8.05 -6.86 -6.90
CA VAL A 38 -7.49 -6.29 -8.13
C VAL A 38 -7.34 -7.39 -9.18
N ASP A 39 -7.85 -7.11 -10.38
CA ASP A 39 -7.48 -7.85 -11.57
C ASP A 39 -6.11 -7.36 -12.05
N TYR A 40 -5.09 -8.19 -11.93
CA TYR A 40 -3.72 -7.80 -12.30
C TYR A 40 -3.56 -7.52 -13.80
N ASP A 41 -4.40 -8.12 -14.65
CA ASP A 41 -4.38 -7.88 -16.10
C ASP A 41 -4.93 -6.48 -16.45
N SER A 42 -5.65 -5.84 -15.51
CA SER A 42 -6.15 -4.47 -15.68
C SER A 42 -5.14 -3.39 -15.28
N LEU A 43 -4.01 -3.75 -14.68
CA LEU A 43 -2.99 -2.80 -14.25
C LEU A 43 -1.95 -2.56 -15.36
N SER A 44 -1.47 -1.32 -15.48
CA SER A 44 -0.25 -1.07 -16.23
C SER A 44 0.95 -1.77 -15.59
N THR A 45 2.01 -2.04 -16.36
CA THR A 45 3.26 -2.63 -15.81
C THR A 45 3.84 -1.81 -14.65
N LYS A 46 3.67 -0.48 -14.69
CA LYS A 46 4.15 0.42 -13.64
C LYS A 46 3.31 0.30 -12.36
N GLU A 47 1.99 0.26 -12.49
CA GLU A 47 1.06 0.05 -11.37
C GLU A 47 1.27 -1.32 -10.74
N LEU A 48 1.32 -2.38 -11.55
CA LEU A 48 1.53 -3.74 -11.07
C LEU A 48 2.78 -3.83 -10.19
N LYS A 49 3.89 -3.25 -10.67
CA LYS A 49 5.15 -3.21 -9.91
C LYS A 49 5.01 -2.40 -8.62
N LEU A 50 4.55 -1.15 -8.71
CA LEU A 50 4.55 -0.22 -7.57
C LEU A 50 3.53 -0.61 -6.49
N PHE A 51 2.35 -1.07 -6.89
CA PHE A 51 1.36 -1.60 -5.95
C PHE A 51 1.79 -2.92 -5.35
N GLY A 52 2.49 -3.78 -6.10
CA GLY A 52 3.07 -5.01 -5.58
C GLY A 52 4.11 -4.74 -4.49
N GLU A 53 5.06 -3.83 -4.74
CA GLU A 53 6.07 -3.43 -3.74
C GLU A 53 5.44 -2.79 -2.50
N LEU A 54 4.38 -1.99 -2.66
CA LEU A 54 3.65 -1.42 -1.54
C LEU A 54 2.87 -2.48 -0.76
N SER A 55 2.22 -3.43 -1.44
CA SER A 55 1.53 -4.57 -0.84
C SER A 55 2.49 -5.45 -0.02
N GLU A 56 3.70 -5.69 -0.52
CA GLU A 56 4.74 -6.41 0.22
C GLU A 56 5.06 -5.73 1.56
N ILE A 57 5.20 -4.41 1.55
CA ILE A 57 5.48 -3.62 2.75
C ILE A 57 4.27 -3.59 3.70
N THR A 58 3.06 -3.32 3.19
CA THR A 58 1.84 -3.24 4.00
C THR A 58 1.46 -4.58 4.62
N SER A 59 1.67 -5.69 3.90
CA SER A 59 1.40 -7.05 4.43
C SER A 59 2.30 -7.44 5.60
N ARG A 60 3.37 -6.68 5.82
CA ARG A 60 4.37 -6.88 6.88
C ARG A 60 4.51 -5.63 7.75
N PHE A 61 3.49 -4.79 7.82
CA PHE A 61 3.47 -3.72 8.80
C PHE A 61 3.34 -4.31 10.21
N SER A 62 4.15 -3.80 11.16
CA SER A 62 3.92 -4.02 12.59
C SER A 62 4.02 -2.69 13.34
N PRO A 63 3.06 -2.38 14.24
CA PRO A 63 3.15 -1.21 15.11
C PRO A 63 4.06 -1.43 16.33
N PHE A 64 4.56 -2.65 16.56
CA PHE A 64 5.32 -3.01 17.77
C PHE A 64 6.83 -2.94 17.54
N GLU A 65 7.53 -2.18 18.37
CA GLU A 65 8.99 -2.02 18.26
C GLU A 65 9.74 -3.33 18.52
N GLU A 66 9.18 -4.20 19.35
CA GLU A 66 9.72 -5.52 19.66
C GLU A 66 9.79 -6.42 18.42
N ASP A 67 8.75 -6.37 17.57
CA ASP A 67 8.71 -7.13 16.32
C ASP A 67 9.80 -6.68 15.36
N LEU A 68 9.98 -5.36 15.22
CA LEU A 68 11.00 -4.74 14.36
C LEU A 68 12.43 -5.06 14.83
N LYS A 69 12.64 -5.17 16.14
CA LYS A 69 13.95 -5.56 16.72
C LYS A 69 14.23 -7.06 16.56
N LYS A 70 13.19 -7.89 16.64
CA LYS A 70 13.33 -9.35 16.65
C LYS A 70 13.34 -9.96 15.26
N TYR A 71 12.61 -9.40 14.32
CA TYR A 71 12.46 -9.93 12.98
C TYR A 71 12.79 -8.86 11.92
N ASN A 72 13.60 -9.23 10.94
CA ASN A 72 14.02 -8.34 9.85
C ASN A 72 12.99 -8.19 8.71
N CYS A 73 11.80 -8.79 8.88
CA CYS A 73 10.77 -8.83 7.85
C CYS A 73 9.66 -7.82 8.07
N TYR A 74 9.59 -7.15 9.22
CA TYR A 74 8.54 -6.17 9.51
C TYR A 74 8.96 -4.75 9.14
N PHE A 75 7.96 -3.94 8.78
CA PHE A 75 8.10 -2.53 8.46
C PHE A 75 7.33 -1.69 9.46
N ASN A 76 7.86 -0.51 9.77
CA ASN A 76 7.19 0.46 10.64
C ASN A 76 6.36 1.46 9.82
N ALA A 77 5.66 2.36 10.51
CA ALA A 77 4.82 3.36 9.86
C ALA A 77 5.58 4.34 8.95
N ASN A 78 6.83 4.68 9.26
CA ASN A 78 7.64 5.55 8.40
C ASN A 78 8.02 4.86 7.08
N ASP A 79 8.30 3.56 7.12
CA ASP A 79 8.61 2.77 5.92
C ASP A 79 7.39 2.70 4.99
N VAL A 80 6.21 2.43 5.56
CA VAL A 80 4.92 2.43 4.84
C VAL A 80 4.64 3.81 4.23
N GLU A 81 4.75 4.90 5.01
CA GLU A 81 4.54 6.27 4.54
C GLU A 81 5.52 6.65 3.42
N LYS A 82 6.80 6.27 3.56
CA LYS A 82 7.82 6.53 2.55
C LYS A 82 7.49 5.84 1.23
N LYS A 83 7.12 4.56 1.25
CA LYS A 83 6.75 3.84 0.03
C LYS A 83 5.44 4.38 -0.56
N ALA A 84 4.43 4.69 0.26
CA ALA A 84 3.18 5.27 -0.24
C ALA A 84 3.40 6.60 -0.98
N LYS A 85 4.27 7.48 -0.44
CA LYS A 85 4.68 8.73 -1.12
C LYS A 85 5.42 8.48 -2.43
N GLU A 86 6.33 7.50 -2.45
CA GLU A 86 7.04 7.08 -3.66
C GLU A 86 6.06 6.62 -4.74
N VAL A 87 5.15 5.70 -4.40
CA VAL A 87 4.13 5.18 -5.32
C VAL A 87 3.26 6.30 -5.88
N LEU A 88 2.69 7.16 -5.03
CA LEU A 88 1.85 8.27 -5.50
C LEU A 88 2.62 9.22 -6.43
N LYS A 89 3.86 9.55 -6.07
CA LYS A 89 4.72 10.42 -6.88
C LYS A 89 5.03 9.81 -8.24
N GLU A 90 5.40 8.53 -8.29
CA GLU A 90 5.78 7.87 -9.54
C GLU A 90 4.57 7.66 -10.44
N LEU A 91 3.39 7.37 -9.90
CA LEU A 91 2.17 7.20 -10.69
C LEU A 91 1.56 8.54 -11.14
N SER A 92 1.88 9.66 -10.46
CA SER A 92 1.42 11.00 -10.86
C SER A 92 2.31 11.67 -11.94
N LYS A 93 3.48 11.10 -12.24
CA LYS A 93 4.36 11.57 -13.33
C LYS A 93 3.89 10.94 -14.63
N ASN A 94 3.18 11.73 -15.44
CA ASN A 94 2.88 11.44 -16.84
C ASN A 94 4.12 11.68 -17.71
#